data_AF-K9PLD0-F1
#
_entry.id   AF-K9PLD0-F1
#
_cell.length_a   1.000
_cell.length_b   1.000
_cell.length_c   1.000
_cell.angle_alpha   90.00
_cell.angle_beta   90.00
_cell.angle_gamma   90.00
#
_symmetry.space_group_name_H-M   'P 1'
#
loop_
_entity.id
_entity.type
_entity.pdbx_description
1 polymer ?
#
loop_
_entity_poly.entity_id
_entity_poly.type
_entity_poly.pdbx_seq_one_letter_code
_entity_poly.pdbx_strand_id
1 'polypeptide(L)'
;MYEQFIDFEGIFNLVLQQTEELIEIGFDISDSCGVTELEWIAHKYPELTARCNKALLELIDKQAAITPEFVTAGYSDSNLDIF
;
A
#
# COMPACT_ATOMS: atom_id res chain seq x y z
N MET A 1 35.39 -5.46 -2.40
CA MET A 1 34.20 -4.62 -2.21
C MET A 1 33.04 -5.50 -2.62
N TYR A 2 32.21 -5.95 -1.68
CA TYR A 2 31.02 -6.76 -2.03
C TYR A 2 29.92 -5.79 -2.43
N GLU A 3 29.44 -5.90 -3.66
CA GLU A 3 28.27 -5.17 -4.12
C GLU A 3 27.04 -5.86 -3.50
N GLN A 4 26.31 -5.17 -2.64
CA GLN A 4 25.06 -5.69 -2.09
C GLN A 4 24.03 -5.66 -3.23
N PHE A 5 23.73 -6.82 -3.80
CA PHE A 5 22.63 -6.95 -4.75
C PHE A 5 21.31 -6.93 -3.99
N ILE A 6 20.48 -5.94 -4.27
CA ILE A 6 19.14 -5.82 -3.69
C ILE A 6 18.14 -6.36 -4.71
N ASP A 7 17.42 -7.42 -4.34
CA ASP A 7 16.34 -7.98 -5.14
C ASP A 7 15.04 -7.19 -4.92
N PHE A 8 14.90 -6.09 -5.66
CA PHE A 8 13.71 -5.24 -5.58
C PHE A 8 12.42 -5.95 -5.98
N GLU A 9 12.49 -6.92 -6.90
CA GLU A 9 11.31 -7.67 -7.34
C GLU A 9 10.85 -8.63 -6.24
N GLY A 10 11.78 -9.37 -5.63
CA GLY A 10 11.49 -10.24 -4.50
C GLY A 10 10.94 -9.47 -3.30
N ILE A 11 11.53 -8.31 -3.00
CA ILE A 11 11.04 -7.42 -1.92
C ILE A 11 9.62 -6.95 -2.21
N PHE A 12 9.37 -6.43 -3.41
CA PHE A 12 8.04 -5.92 -3.78
C PHE A 12 6.96 -7.01 -3.69
N ASN A 13 7.22 -8.18 -4.26
CA ASN A 13 6.24 -9.27 -4.28
C ASN A 13 5.93 -9.79 -2.87
N LEU A 14 6.95 -9.84 -1.99
CA LEU A 14 6.75 -10.22 -0.60
C LEU A 14 5.83 -9.24 0.14
N VAL A 15 6.11 -7.94 0.04
CA VAL A 15 5.29 -6.96 0.78
C VAL A 15 3.91 -6.76 0.19
N LEU A 16 3.76 -6.96 -1.13
CA LEU A 16 2.44 -6.99 -1.77
C LEU A 16 1.59 -8.12 -1.17
N GLN A 17 2.14 -9.33 -1.09
CA GLN A 17 1.45 -10.47 -0.50
C GLN A 17 1.11 -10.22 0.98
N GLN A 18 2.04 -9.66 1.76
CA GLN A 18 1.80 -9.34 3.17
C GLN A 18 0.65 -8.34 3.34
N THR A 19 0.57 -7.31 2.50
CA THR A 19 -0.53 -6.34 2.55
C THR A 19 -1.87 -6.96 2.09
N GLU A 20 -1.86 -7.89 1.13
CA GLU A 20 -3.05 -8.66 0.76
C GLU A 20 -3.55 -9.54 1.93
N GLU A 21 -2.64 -10.22 2.64
CA GLU A 21 -2.96 -11.01 3.83
C GLU A 21 -3.57 -10.15 4.95
N LEU A 22 -3.11 -8.90 5.13
CA LEU A 22 -3.72 -7.94 6.06
C LEU A 22 -5.19 -7.65 5.71
N ILE A 23 -5.49 -7.46 4.43
CA ILE A 23 -6.87 -7.25 3.97
C ILE A 23 -7.72 -8.49 4.27
N GLU A 24 -7.21 -9.69 4.03
CA GLU A 24 -7.92 -10.96 4.26
C GLU A 24 -8.31 -11.16 5.74
N ILE A 25 -7.48 -10.70 6.67
CA ILE A 25 -7.79 -10.76 8.11
C ILE A 25 -8.65 -9.59 8.61
N GLY A 26 -9.06 -8.69 7.71
CA GLY A 26 -9.98 -7.57 8.00
C GLY A 26 -9.30 -6.28 8.45
N PHE A 27 -7.99 -6.11 8.19
CA PHE A 27 -7.30 -4.86 8.48
C PHE A 27 -7.68 -3.79 7.45
N ASP A 28 -8.10 -2.60 7.89
CA ASP A 28 -8.36 -1.46 7.00
C ASP A 28 -7.04 -0.83 6.57
N ILE A 29 -6.61 -1.08 5.33
CA ILE A 29 -5.36 -0.53 4.80
C ILE A 29 -5.51 0.91 4.29
N SER A 30 -6.73 1.46 4.28
CA SER A 30 -6.97 2.87 3.97
C SER A 30 -6.80 3.78 5.20
N ASP A 31 -6.76 3.20 6.40
CA ASP A 31 -6.58 3.93 7.64
C ASP A 31 -5.14 4.47 7.77
N SER A 32 -5.02 5.79 7.71
CA SER A 32 -3.77 6.53 7.90
C SER A 32 -3.07 6.32 9.25
N CYS A 33 -3.73 5.69 10.24
CA CYS A 33 -3.09 5.33 11.51
C CYS A 33 -2.25 4.04 11.42
N GLY A 34 -2.51 3.21 10.41
CA GLY A 34 -1.71 2.04 10.06
C GLY A 34 -0.57 2.39 9.11
N VAL A 35 0.54 1.67 9.21
CA VAL A 35 1.60 1.70 8.19
C VAL A 35 1.71 0.30 7.62
N THR A 36 1.37 0.15 6.35
CA THR A 36 1.50 -1.11 5.62
C THR A 36 2.96 -1.39 5.27
N GLU A 37 3.26 -2.66 4.99
CA GLU A 37 4.59 -3.07 4.54
C GLU A 37 4.96 -2.41 3.19
N LEU A 38 3.98 -2.16 2.33
CA LEU A 38 4.16 -1.41 1.09
C LEU A 38 4.64 0.02 1.35
N GLU A 39 4.04 0.74 2.30
CA GLU A 39 4.48 2.09 2.67
C GLU A 39 5.87 2.10 3.30
N TRP A 40 6.14 1.14 4.17
CA TRP A 40 7.45 1.00 4.79
C TRP A 40 8.55 0.76 3.75
N ILE A 41 8.32 -0.13 2.78
CA ILE A 41 9.26 -0.41 1.70
C ILE A 41 9.39 0.77 0.75
N ALA A 42 8.30 1.48 0.44
CA ALA A 42 8.33 2.69 -0.37
C ALA A 42 9.23 3.77 0.25
N HIS A 43 9.21 3.89 1.59
CA HIS A 43 10.08 4.82 2.30
C HIS A 43 11.54 4.35 2.34
N LYS A 44 11.76 3.04 2.53
CA LYS A 44 13.10 2.46 2.65
C LYS A 44 13.87 2.39 1.31
N TYR A 45 13.16 2.15 0.22
CA TYR A 45 13.73 1.97 -1.11
C TYR A 45 13.05 2.91 -2.11
N PRO A 46 13.66 4.09 -2.39
CA PRO A 46 13.12 5.08 -3.33
C PRO A 46 12.81 4.51 -4.73
N GLU A 47 13.56 3.49 -5.15
CA GLU A 47 13.36 2.78 -6.42
C GLU A 47 12.01 2.07 -6.50
N LEU A 48 11.43 1.71 -5.35
CA LEU A 48 10.15 1.02 -5.24
C LEU A 48 8.98 1.96 -4.96
N THR A 49 9.21 3.21 -4.55
CA THR A 49 8.15 4.14 -4.09
C THR A 49 6.99 4.23 -5.06
N ALA A 50 7.24 4.51 -6.34
CA ALA A 50 6.18 4.67 -7.32
C ALA A 50 5.36 3.39 -7.52
N ARG A 51 6.01 2.23 -7.46
CA ARG A 51 5.37 0.92 -7.64
C ARG A 51 4.56 0.54 -6.40
N CYS A 52 5.12 0.74 -5.21
CA CYS A 52 4.44 0.49 -3.93
C CYS A 52 3.21 1.38 -3.76
N ASN A 53 3.33 2.68 -4.03
CA ASN A 53 2.20 3.61 -3.93
C ASN A 53 1.06 3.23 -4.89
N LYS A 54 1.40 2.85 -6.13
CA LYS A 54 0.41 2.38 -7.09
C LYS A 54 -0.29 1.10 -6.63
N ALA A 55 0.48 0.12 -6.15
CA ALA A 55 -0.07 -1.14 -5.67
C ALA A 55 -0.99 -0.93 -4.44
N LEU A 56 -0.59 -0.06 -3.51
CA LEU A 56 -1.39 0.27 -2.34
C LEU A 56 -2.74 0.89 -2.73
N LEU A 57 -2.75 1.84 -3.67
CA LEU A 57 -4.00 2.43 -4.18
C LEU A 57 -4.92 1.37 -4.81
N GLU A 58 -4.37 0.48 -5.63
CA GLU A 58 -5.14 -0.62 -6.23
C GLU A 58 -5.71 -1.58 -5.16
N LEU A 59 -4.99 -1.82 -4.07
CA LEU A 59 -5.47 -2.64 -2.96
C LEU A 59 -6.56 -1.92 -2.14
N ILE A 60 -6.44 -0.62 -1.91
CA ILE A 60 -7.46 0.19 -1.23
C ILE A 60 -8.76 0.15 -2.04
N ASP A 61 -8.69 0.35 -3.36
CA ASP A 61 -9.85 0.26 -4.25
C ASP A 61 -10.49 -1.15 -4.21
N LYS A 62 -9.67 -2.20 -4.21
CA LYS A 62 -10.17 -3.58 -4.07
C LYS A 62 -10.83 -3.82 -2.72
N GLN A 63 -10.23 -3.36 -1.63
CA GLN A 63 -10.80 -3.50 -0.29
C GLN A 63 -12.13 -2.76 -0.17
N ALA A 64 -12.23 -1.55 -0.70
CA ALA A 64 -13.44 -0.75 -0.75
C ALA A 64 -14.57 -1.47 -1.52
N ALA A 65 -14.25 -2.18 -2.60
CA ALA A 65 -15.20 -2.96 -3.37
C ALA A 65 -15.70 -4.23 -2.64
N ILE A 66 -14.87 -4.84 -1.79
CA ILE A 66 -15.18 -6.06 -1.05
C ILE A 66 -15.90 -5.75 0.26
N THR A 67 -15.51 -4.67 0.94
CA THR A 67 -16.02 -4.28 2.26
C THR A 67 -16.39 -2.80 2.28
N PRO A 68 -17.63 -2.45 1.87
CA PRO A 68 -18.09 -1.06 1.80
C PRO A 68 -18.08 -0.31 3.13
N GLU A 69 -18.03 -1.03 4.26
CA GLU A 69 -18.03 -0.46 5.62
C GLU A 69 -16.77 0.39 5.89
N PHE A 70 -15.63 0.08 5.25
CA PHE A 70 -14.39 0.87 5.34
C PHE A 70 -14.44 2.15 4.50
N VAL A 71 -15.39 2.28 3.57
CA VAL A 71 -15.53 3.45 2.67
C VAL A 71 -16.18 4.65 3.38
N THR A 72 -16.63 4.48 4.63
CA THR A 72 -17.43 5.49 5.36
C THR A 72 -16.60 6.57 6.06
N ALA A 73 -15.27 6.50 6.03
CA ALA A 73 -14.38 7.46 6.68
C ALA A 73 -13.28 8.00 5.75
N GLY A 74 -13.63 8.85 4.77
CA GLY A 74 -12.68 9.91 4.37
C GLY A 74 -12.41 10.17 2.89
N TYR A 75 -13.04 9.49 1.94
CA TYR A 75 -12.94 9.89 0.53
C TYR A 75 -14.28 10.39 -0.01
N SER A 76 -14.72 11.52 0.55
CA SER A 76 -15.60 12.44 -0.16
C SER A 76 -14.77 13.08 -1.26
N ASP A 77 -15.21 12.92 -2.50
CA ASP A 77 -14.70 13.41 -3.79
C ASP A 77 -14.60 14.97 -3.86
N SER A 78 -13.95 15.60 -2.89
CA SER A 78 -13.88 17.07 -2.80
C SER A 78 -12.52 17.66 -2.42
N ASN A 79 -11.42 16.89 -2.53
CA ASN A 79 -10.06 17.45 -2.38
C ASN A 79 -9.10 17.00 -3.51
N LEU A 80 -9.56 17.14 -4.76
CA LEU A 80 -8.69 17.08 -5.95
C LEU A 80 -8.01 18.42 -6.29
N ASP A 81 -7.93 19.34 -5.34
CA ASP A 81 -7.07 20.52 -5.43
C ASP A 81 -6.21 20.58 -4.16
N ILE A 82 -4.91 20.35 -4.30
CA ILE A 82 -3.81 21.17 -3.78
C ILE A 82 -2.50 20.57 -4.30
N PHE A 83 -1.73 21.44 -4.97
CA PHE A 83 -0.41 21.23 -5.56
C PHE A 83 0.69 20.88 -4.55
#